data_AF-A0A9D0KLK1-F1
#
_entry.id   AF-A0A9D0KLK1-F1
#
_cell.length_a   1.000
_cell.length_b   1.000
_cell.length_c   1.000
_cell.angle_alpha   90.00
_cell.angle_beta   90.00
_cell.angle_gamma   90.00
#
_symmetry.space_group_name_H-M   'P 1'
#
loop_
_entity.id
_entity.type
_entity.pdbx_description
1 polymer ?
#
loop_
_entity_poly.entity_id
_entity_poly.type
_entity_poly.pdbx_seq_one_letter_code
_entity_poly.pdbx_strand_id
1 'polypeptide(L)'
;MHRWRWFLIGLWVLILLGASGLAVMVAYYVHLPQHLSQHETLVLGQSTLVPGSTTAMRVVVRDSRDAAPLPDASVKVLMRPREGGRGQVLFEGTTDERGTLGVAFTVPESAEGQQVLVVETRSALGADRFEQPVTVRREYRV
;
A
#
# COMPACT_ATOMS: atom_id res chain seq x y z
N MET A 1 -42.53 0.84 45.39
CA MET A 1 -41.37 1.77 45.35
C MET A 1 -40.00 1.10 45.19
N HIS A 2 -39.80 -0.17 45.59
CA HIS A 2 -38.50 -0.86 45.49
C HIS A 2 -38.07 -1.11 44.03
N ARG A 3 -38.93 -1.70 43.18
CA ARG A 3 -38.59 -2.11 41.79
C ARG A 3 -38.08 -0.97 40.91
N TRP A 4 -38.64 0.23 41.04
CA TRP A 4 -38.21 1.43 40.29
C TRP A 4 -36.78 1.88 40.62
N ARG A 5 -36.37 1.77 41.89
CA ARG A 5 -35.01 2.09 42.32
C ARG A 5 -33.99 1.11 41.75
N TRP A 6 -34.34 -0.17 41.65
CA TRP A 6 -33.48 -1.19 41.01
C TRP A 6 -33.36 -0.98 39.50
N PHE A 7 -34.43 -0.55 38.82
CA PHE A 7 -34.36 -0.17 37.41
C PHE A 7 -33.46 1.04 37.20
N LEU A 8 -33.57 2.08 38.03
CA LEU A 8 -32.70 3.26 37.94
C LEU A 8 -31.23 2.90 38.21
N ILE A 9 -30.94 2.06 39.20
CA ILE A 9 -29.57 1.60 39.49
C ILE A 9 -29.02 0.79 38.32
N GLY A 10 -29.80 -0.14 37.75
CA GLY A 10 -29.40 -0.92 36.57
C GLY A 10 -29.09 -0.05 35.35
N LEU A 11 -29.89 1.00 35.13
CA LEU A 11 -29.68 1.96 34.04
C LEU A 11 -28.37 2.73 34.21
N TRP A 12 -28.06 3.20 35.42
CA TRP A 12 -26.80 3.89 35.70
C TRP A 12 -25.57 2.98 35.53
N VAL A 13 -25.67 1.72 35.94
CA VAL A 13 -24.60 0.73 35.74
C VAL A 13 -24.37 0.46 34.26
N LEU A 14 -25.43 0.35 33.46
CA LEU A 14 -25.34 0.16 32.00
C LEU A 14 -24.65 1.36 31.32
N ILE A 15 -25.01 2.59 31.71
CA ILE A 15 -24.40 3.81 31.17
C ILE A 15 -22.91 3.88 31.53
N LEU A 16 -22.55 3.57 32.77
CA LEU A 16 -21.16 3.56 33.21
C LEU A 16 -20.32 2.51 32.48
N LEU A 17 -20.87 1.32 32.24
CA LEU A 17 -20.23 0.28 31.44
C LEU A 17 -20.07 0.68 29.97
N GLY A 18 -21.08 1.33 29.39
CA GLY A 18 -21.00 1.86 28.03
C GLY A 18 -19.94 2.94 27.89
N ALA A 19 -19.89 3.87 28.84
CA ALA A 19 -18.91 4.96 28.86
C ALA A 19 -17.47 4.45 29.05
N SER A 20 -17.26 3.47 29.95
CA SER A 20 -15.94 2.87 30.15
C SER A 20 -15.50 2.06 28.94
N GLY A 21 -16.40 1.30 28.29
CA GLY A 21 -16.12 0.58 27.05
C GLY A 21 -15.71 1.53 25.91
N LEU A 22 -16.42 2.65 25.74
CA LEU A 22 -16.05 3.69 24.78
C LEU A 22 -14.70 4.34 25.11
N ALA A 23 -14.43 4.64 26.38
CA ALA A 23 -13.15 5.22 26.80
C ALA A 23 -11.97 4.26 26.54
N VAL A 24 -12.14 2.96 26.81
CA VAL A 24 -11.15 1.93 26.49
C VAL A 24 -10.94 1.81 24.98
N MET A 25 -12.02 1.85 24.20
CA MET A 25 -11.93 1.82 22.73
C MET A 25 -11.19 3.04 22.18
N VAL A 26 -11.51 4.25 22.65
CA VAL A 26 -10.80 5.48 22.26
C VAL A 26 -9.34 5.41 22.69
N ALA A 27 -9.06 4.99 23.93
CA ALA A 27 -7.69 4.82 24.40
C ALA A 27 -6.92 3.81 23.53
N TYR A 28 -7.56 2.70 23.14
CA TYR A 28 -6.98 1.73 22.21
C TYR A 28 -6.66 2.38 20.86
N TYR A 29 -7.59 3.12 20.25
CA TYR A 29 -7.37 3.82 18.97
C TYR A 29 -6.31 4.94 19.06
N VAL A 30 -6.20 5.63 20.19
CA VAL A 30 -5.21 6.70 20.41
C VAL A 30 -3.82 6.13 20.70
N HIS A 31 -3.73 4.95 21.34
CA HIS A 31 -2.47 4.25 21.59
C HIS A 31 -2.08 3.28 20.48
N LEU A 32 -2.86 3.16 19.40
CA LEU A 32 -2.40 2.49 18.20
C LEU A 32 -1.11 3.19 17.77
N PRO A 33 0.04 2.50 17.74
CA PRO A 33 1.30 3.14 17.42
C PRO A 33 1.19 3.71 16.01
N GLN A 34 1.09 5.04 15.94
CA GLN A 34 1.20 5.81 14.71
C GLN A 34 2.65 5.78 14.25
N HIS A 35 3.15 4.61 13.87
CA HIS A 35 4.27 4.54 12.94
C HIS A 35 3.72 4.91 11.56
N LEU A 36 3.30 6.18 11.39
CA LEU A 36 3.12 6.70 10.05
C LEU A 36 4.50 6.61 9.40
N SER A 37 4.63 5.62 8.51
CA SER A 37 5.77 5.49 7.62
C SER A 37 6.07 6.87 7.06
N GLN A 38 7.25 7.43 7.35
CA GLN A 38 7.71 8.68 6.73
C GLN A 38 8.31 8.38 5.35
N HIS A 39 7.71 7.42 4.66
CA HIS A 39 8.14 6.88 3.39
C HIS A 39 6.98 7.10 2.44
N GLU A 40 7.21 7.86 1.38
CA GLU A 40 6.27 8.04 0.29
C GLU A 40 6.88 7.48 -1.00
N THR A 41 6.12 6.64 -1.70
CA THR A 41 6.50 6.12 -3.02
C THR A 41 5.60 6.69 -4.10
N LEU A 42 6.22 7.25 -5.13
CA LEU A 42 5.57 7.73 -6.33
C LEU A 42 5.99 6.86 -7.52
N VAL A 43 5.01 6.32 -8.24
CA VAL A 43 5.24 5.49 -9.43
C VAL A 43 4.72 6.21 -10.66
N LEU A 44 5.61 6.39 -11.64
CA LEU A 44 5.33 7.03 -12.92
C LEU A 44 5.51 6.01 -14.04
N GLY A 45 4.41 5.55 -14.63
CA GLY A 45 4.44 4.55 -15.68
C GLY A 45 3.13 4.47 -16.44
N GLN A 46 3.12 3.69 -17.51
CA GLN A 46 1.93 3.43 -18.31
C GLN A 46 0.99 2.41 -17.63
N SER A 47 -0.31 2.56 -17.86
CA SER A 47 -1.35 1.65 -17.34
C SER A 47 -1.77 0.56 -18.33
N THR A 48 -1.29 0.64 -19.58
CA THR A 48 -1.52 -0.37 -20.62
C THR A 48 -0.18 -0.97 -21.02
N LEU A 49 -0.13 -2.29 -21.12
CA LEU A 49 1.09 -3.05 -21.38
C LEU A 49 0.86 -4.04 -22.52
N VAL A 50 1.92 -4.35 -23.26
CA VAL A 50 1.90 -5.34 -24.35
C VAL A 50 2.66 -6.60 -23.90
N PRO A 51 2.09 -7.81 -23.99
CA PRO A 51 2.79 -9.05 -23.67
C PRO A 51 4.12 -9.16 -24.43
N GLY A 52 5.19 -9.59 -23.76
CA GLY A 52 6.52 -9.76 -24.35
C GLY A 52 7.28 -8.46 -24.65
N SER A 53 6.64 -7.29 -24.49
CA SER A 53 7.32 -6.00 -24.70
C SER A 53 8.14 -5.57 -23.49
N THR A 54 9.20 -4.81 -23.74
CA THR A 54 9.94 -4.11 -22.68
C THR A 54 9.24 -2.80 -22.37
N THR A 55 8.92 -2.58 -21.09
CA THR A 55 8.34 -1.35 -20.57
C THR A 55 9.28 -0.72 -19.55
N ALA A 56 9.12 0.58 -19.34
CA ALA A 56 9.82 1.31 -18.31
C ALA A 56 8.84 2.06 -17.39
N MET A 57 9.24 2.25 -16.15
CA MET A 57 8.62 3.16 -15.20
C MET A 57 9.67 3.79 -14.31
N ARG A 58 9.26 4.84 -13.59
CA ARG A 58 10.11 5.53 -12.64
C ARG A 58 9.49 5.46 -11.27
N VAL A 59 10.29 5.03 -10.31
CA VAL A 59 9.95 5.00 -8.90
C VAL A 59 10.71 6.13 -8.23
N VAL A 60 10.03 6.92 -7.41
CA VAL A 60 10.62 7.97 -6.59
C VAL A 60 10.21 7.69 -5.14
N VAL A 61 11.21 7.60 -4.26
CA VAL A 61 11.04 7.33 -2.84
C VAL A 61 11.59 8.52 -2.06
N ARG A 62 10.75 9.09 -1.19
CA ARG A 62 11.07 10.30 -0.43
C ARG A 62 10.45 10.30 0.96
N ASP A 63 10.96 11.16 1.83
CA ASP A 63 10.36 11.44 3.13
C ASP A 63 9.04 12.19 2.93
N SER A 64 7.95 11.69 3.50
CA SER A 64 6.62 12.30 3.37
C SER A 64 6.48 13.64 4.11
N ARG A 65 7.40 13.94 5.04
CA ARG A 65 7.41 15.15 5.87
C ARG A 65 7.96 16.37 5.14
N ASP A 66 9.04 16.21 4.38
CA ASP A 66 9.79 17.31 3.75
C ASP A 66 10.18 17.04 2.29
N ALA A 67 9.73 15.91 1.72
CA ALA A 67 10.08 15.45 0.38
C ALA A 67 11.58 15.21 0.16
N ALA A 68 12.37 15.06 1.23
CA ALA A 68 13.78 14.70 1.11
C ALA A 68 13.94 13.34 0.41
N PRO A 69 14.91 13.20 -0.53
CA PRO A 69 15.11 11.94 -1.23
C PRO A 69 15.56 10.83 -0.26
N LEU A 70 15.07 9.61 -0.47
CA LEU A 70 15.50 8.44 0.28
C LEU A 70 16.36 7.53 -0.61
N PRO A 71 17.70 7.67 -0.54
CA PRO A 71 18.61 6.79 -1.26
C PRO A 71 18.64 5.38 -0.66
N ASP A 72 19.14 4.43 -1.45
CA ASP A 72 19.31 3.03 -1.04
C ASP A 72 18.01 2.34 -0.59
N ALA A 73 16.85 2.92 -0.91
CA ALA A 73 15.57 2.29 -0.66
C ALA A 73 15.43 1.10 -1.61
N SER A 74 15.17 -0.08 -1.06
CA SER A 74 14.95 -1.26 -1.89
C SER A 74 13.59 -1.17 -2.57
N VAL A 75 13.56 -1.56 -3.83
CA VAL A 75 12.37 -1.54 -4.69
C VAL A 75 12.22 -2.92 -5.33
N LYS A 76 11.04 -3.50 -5.19
CA LYS A 76 10.65 -4.75 -5.83
C LYS A 76 9.37 -4.55 -6.60
N VAL A 77 9.39 -4.91 -7.88
CA VAL A 77 8.22 -4.82 -8.76
C VAL A 77 7.73 -6.21 -9.07
N LEU A 78 6.44 -6.44 -8.84
CA LEU A 78 5.76 -7.69 -9.10
C LEU A 78 4.54 -7.44 -9.99
N MET A 79 4.13 -8.46 -10.73
CA MET A 79 2.86 -8.49 -11.45
C MET A 79 2.06 -9.71 -11.03
N ARG A 80 0.76 -9.52 -10.83
CA ARG A 80 -0.18 -10.59 -10.50
C ARG A 80 -1.53 -10.39 -11.20
N PRO A 81 -2.29 -11.47 -11.46
CA PRO A 81 -3.67 -11.35 -11.92
C PRO A 81 -4.53 -10.57 -10.93
N ARG A 82 -5.45 -9.75 -11.44
CA ARG A 82 -6.37 -8.98 -10.58
C ARG A 82 -7.30 -9.86 -9.75
N GLU A 83 -7.66 -11.03 -10.28
CA GLU A 83 -8.51 -12.03 -9.60
C GLU A 83 -7.80 -12.74 -8.44
N GLY A 84 -6.51 -12.47 -8.24
CA GLY A 84 -5.68 -13.14 -7.26
C GLY A 84 -4.83 -14.25 -7.89
N GLY A 85 -3.69 -14.53 -7.28
CA GLY A 85 -2.71 -15.46 -7.80
C GLY A 85 -1.30 -15.16 -7.30
N ARG A 86 -0.35 -16.01 -7.68
CA ARG A 86 1.06 -15.80 -7.35
C ARG A 86 1.60 -14.60 -8.13
N GLY A 87 2.21 -13.65 -7.43
CA GLY A 87 2.93 -12.55 -8.06
C GLY A 87 4.24 -13.03 -8.66
N GLN A 88 4.48 -12.65 -9.92
CA GLN A 88 5.76 -12.83 -10.60
C GLN A 88 6.61 -11.58 -10.38
N VAL A 89 7.85 -11.76 -9.92
CA VAL A 89 8.81 -10.66 -9.77
C VAL A 89 9.31 -10.26 -11.17
N LEU A 90 9.23 -8.97 -11.47
CA LEU A 90 9.64 -8.40 -12.75
C LEU A 90 10.95 -7.60 -12.64
N PHE A 91 11.22 -7.04 -11.47
CA PHE A 91 12.39 -6.22 -11.22
C PHE A 91 12.72 -6.13 -9.73
N GLU A 92 14.01 -6.03 -9.39
CA GLU A 92 14.53 -5.70 -8.07
C GLU A 92 15.71 -4.73 -8.20
N GLY A 93 15.77 -3.72 -7.35
CA GLY A 93 16.85 -2.72 -7.35
C GLY A 93 16.77 -1.77 -6.15
N THR A 94 17.62 -0.74 -6.15
CA THR A 94 17.69 0.28 -5.09
C THR A 94 17.67 1.69 -5.67
N THR A 95 17.10 2.65 -4.95
CA THR A 95 17.10 4.07 -5.37
C THR A 95 18.49 4.70 -5.30
N ASP A 96 18.73 5.67 -6.18
CA ASP A 96 19.96 6.47 -6.22
C ASP A 96 19.98 7.59 -5.17
N GLU A 97 21.04 8.42 -5.15
CA GLU A 97 21.19 9.58 -4.26
C GLU A 97 20.02 10.58 -4.32
N ARG A 98 19.24 10.56 -5.42
CA ARG A 98 18.06 11.42 -5.60
C ARG A 98 16.77 10.73 -5.15
N GLY A 99 16.86 9.55 -4.54
CA GLY A 99 15.71 8.74 -4.16
C GLY A 99 14.96 8.21 -5.38
N THR A 100 15.61 8.09 -6.55
CA THR A 100 14.96 7.70 -7.79
C THR A 100 15.49 6.38 -8.33
N LEU A 101 14.62 5.65 -9.02
CA LEU A 101 14.98 4.40 -9.70
C LEU A 101 14.26 4.30 -11.04
N GLY A 102 15.05 4.20 -12.10
CA GLY A 102 14.56 3.79 -13.42
C GLY A 102 14.37 2.29 -13.43
N VAL A 103 13.13 1.85 -13.60
CA VAL A 103 12.77 0.44 -13.66
C VAL A 103 12.46 0.08 -15.10
N ALA A 104 13.15 -0.93 -15.64
CA ALA A 104 12.84 -1.50 -16.94
C ALA A 104 12.65 -3.01 -16.79
N PHE A 105 11.56 -3.53 -17.35
CA PHE A 105 11.25 -4.97 -17.30
C PHE A 105 10.50 -5.41 -18.54
N THR A 106 10.54 -6.71 -18.81
CA THR A 106 9.77 -7.35 -19.86
C THR A 106 8.44 -7.86 -19.30
N VAL A 107 7.34 -7.50 -19.96
CA VAL A 107 6.01 -7.98 -19.61
C VAL A 107 5.92 -9.48 -19.93
N PRO A 108 5.53 -10.36 -18.99
CA PRO A 108 5.42 -11.78 -19.25
C PRO A 108 4.47 -12.09 -20.42
N GLU A 109 4.85 -13.00 -21.32
CA GLU A 109 4.01 -13.40 -22.45
C GLU A 109 2.70 -14.08 -22.03
N SER A 110 2.71 -14.72 -20.85
CA SER A 110 1.55 -15.36 -20.24
C SER A 110 0.59 -14.38 -19.57
N ALA A 111 0.98 -13.11 -19.40
CA ALA A 111 0.12 -12.10 -18.82
C ALA A 111 -0.90 -11.59 -19.85
N GLU A 112 -2.18 -11.63 -19.50
CA GLU A 112 -3.28 -11.17 -20.35
C GLU A 112 -4.40 -10.54 -19.51
N GLY A 113 -5.11 -9.56 -20.08
CA GLY A 113 -6.27 -8.94 -19.44
C GLY A 113 -5.90 -8.04 -18.26
N GLN A 114 -6.75 -8.05 -17.22
CA GLN A 114 -6.57 -7.19 -16.04
C GLN A 114 -5.52 -7.77 -15.09
N GLN A 115 -4.44 -7.03 -14.90
CA GLN A 115 -3.35 -7.37 -14.00
C GLN A 115 -3.20 -6.26 -12.96
N VAL A 116 -2.46 -6.56 -11.90
CA VAL A 116 -2.06 -5.59 -10.88
C VAL A 116 -0.54 -5.60 -10.83
N LEU A 117 0.04 -4.43 -11.04
CA LEU A 117 1.44 -4.19 -10.76
C LEU A 117 1.58 -3.78 -9.30
N VAL A 118 2.43 -4.48 -8.56
CA VAL A 118 2.71 -4.20 -7.16
C VAL A 118 4.14 -3.69 -7.06
N VAL A 119 4.32 -2.50 -6.51
CA VAL A 119 5.64 -1.93 -6.21
C VAL A 119 5.80 -1.91 -4.70
N GLU A 120 6.70 -2.73 -4.20
CA GLU A 120 7.06 -2.80 -2.78
C GLU A 120 8.36 -2.04 -2.58
N THR A 121 8.35 -1.10 -1.63
CA THR A 121 9.52 -0.28 -1.31
C THR A 121 9.85 -0.33 0.17
N ARG A 122 11.13 -0.30 0.52
CA ARG A 122 11.58 -0.25 1.92
C ARG A 122 12.80 0.64 2.08
N SER A 123 12.80 1.46 3.12
CA SER A 123 13.89 2.35 3.50
C SER A 123 14.08 2.34 5.02
N ALA A 124 15.03 3.13 5.52
CA ALA A 124 15.21 3.34 6.96
C ALA A 124 13.99 4.00 7.64
N LEU A 125 13.16 4.74 6.88
CA LEU A 125 11.99 5.47 7.40
C LEU A 125 10.69 4.66 7.35
N GLY A 126 10.72 3.46 6.79
CA GLY A 126 9.57 2.56 6.72
C GLY A 126 9.49 1.79 5.42
N ALA A 127 8.30 1.31 5.11
CA ALA A 127 8.01 0.59 3.88
C ALA A 127 6.68 1.06 3.31
N ASP A 128 6.52 0.88 2.00
CA ASP A 128 5.29 1.17 1.29
C ASP A 128 4.99 0.07 0.26
N ARG A 129 3.72 -0.08 -0.07
CA ARG A 129 3.22 -1.01 -1.08
C ARG A 129 2.21 -0.30 -1.95
N PHE A 130 2.62 0.01 -3.17
CA PHE A 130 1.79 0.64 -4.17
C PHE A 130 1.22 -0.40 -5.13
N GLU A 131 -0.10 -0.42 -5.32
CA GLU A 131 -0.78 -1.32 -6.25
C GLU A 131 -1.44 -0.53 -7.38
N GLN A 132 -0.97 -0.77 -8.61
CA GLN A 132 -1.49 -0.13 -9.81
C GLN A 132 -2.23 -1.15 -10.68
N PRO A 133 -3.52 -0.93 -10.97
CA PRO A 133 -4.21 -1.73 -11.97
C PRO A 133 -3.63 -1.43 -13.37
N VAL A 134 -3.30 -2.48 -14.12
CA VAL A 134 -2.81 -2.38 -15.49
C VAL A 134 -3.57 -3.33 -16.41
N THR A 135 -3.72 -2.95 -17.67
CA THR A 135 -4.34 -3.80 -18.70
C THR A 135 -3.27 -4.31 -19.64
N VAL A 136 -3.15 -5.63 -19.75
CA VAL A 136 -2.24 -6.29 -20.67
C VAL A 136 -3.01 -6.75 -21.90
N ARG A 137 -2.68 -6.19 -23.08
CA ARG A 137 -3.36 -6.53 -24.34
C ARG A 137 -2.36 -6.55 -25.50
N ARG A 138 -2.59 -7.45 -26.47
CA ARG A 138 -1.80 -7.50 -27.70
C ARG A 138 -2.18 -6.31 -28.58
N GLU A 139 -1.18 -5.53 -28.98
CA GLU A 139 -1.37 -4.47 -29.97
C GLU A 139 -1.09 -5.05 -31.35
N TYR A 140 -2.14 -5.16 -32.17
CA TYR A 140 -2.00 -5.55 -33.58
C TYR A 140 -1.79 -4.28 -34.40
N ARG A 141 -0.65 -4.17 -35.08
CA ARG A 141 -0.44 -3.13 -36.10
C ARG A 141 -1.14 -3.61 -37.38
N VAL A 142 -2.13 -2.85 -37.86
CA VAL A 142 -2.79 -3.04 -39.17
C VAL A 142 -1.97 -2.33 -40.25
#